data_AF-A0A2S9JGA3-F1
#
_entry.id   AF-A0A2S9JGA3-F1
#
_cell.length_a   1.000
_cell.length_b   1.000
_cell.length_c   1.000
_cell.angle_alpha   90.00
_cell.angle_beta   90.00
_cell.angle_gamma   90.00
#
_symmetry.space_group_name_H-M   'P 1'
#
loop_
_entity.id
_entity.type
_entity.pdbx_description
1 polymer ?
#
loop_
_entity_poly.entity_id
_entity_poly.type
_entity_poly.pdbx_seq_one_letter_code
_entity_poly.pdbx_strand_id
1 'polypeptide(L)' 'MLNDKQIKEIADSLLSTFLPKDDSATELTFNFTVPPNHTYKVWYEKRHTAWTFTKFEKVQIQK' A
#
# COMPACT_ATOMS: atom_id res chain seq x y z
N MET A 1 -8.60 11.72 -11.28
CA MET A 1 -8.62 10.79 -10.13
C MET A 1 -7.66 9.66 -10.45
N LEU A 2 -6.80 9.25 -9.52
CA LEU A 2 -5.97 8.05 -9.73
C LEU A 2 -6.89 6.85 -9.91
N ASN A 3 -6.60 6.01 -10.90
CA ASN A 3 -7.26 4.73 -11.04
C ASN A 3 -6.56 3.66 -10.19
N ASP A 4 -7.25 2.55 -9.96
CA ASP A 4 -6.79 1.45 -9.11
C ASP A 4 -5.42 0.91 -9.54
N LYS A 5 -5.16 0.89 -10.86
CA LYS A 5 -3.88 0.46 -11.43
C LYS A 5 -2.74 1.38 -11.01
N GLN A 6 -2.93 2.69 -11.11
CA GLN A 6 -1.92 3.68 -10.70
C GLN A 6 -1.65 3.63 -9.20
N ILE A 7 -2.69 3.43 -8.38
CA ILE A 7 -2.54 3.28 -6.92
C ILE A 7 -1.69 2.04 -6.61
N LYS A 8 -1.96 0.92 -7.28
CA LYS A 8 -1.17 -0.30 -7.14
C LYS A 8 0.28 -0.11 -7.59
N GLU A 9 0.53 0.54 -8.74
CA GLU A 9 1.88 0.78 -9.24
C GLU A 9 2.71 1.65 -8.28
N ILE A 10 2.11 2.69 -7.70
CA ILE A 10 2.77 3.52 -6.68
C ILE A 10 3.04 2.70 -5.42
N ALA A 11 2.05 1.95 -4.95
CA ALA A 11 2.19 1.11 -3.77
C ALA A 11 3.28 0.05 -3.95
N ASP A 12 3.36 -0.60 -5.11
CA ASP A 12 4.38 -1.61 -5.42
C ASP A 12 5.79 -1.00 -5.48
N SER A 13 5.92 0.22 -5.99
CA SER A 13 7.18 0.97 -5.99
C SER A 13 7.65 1.26 -4.55
N LEU A 14 6.72 1.61 -3.66
CA LEU A 14 6.98 1.91 -2.26
C LEU A 14 7.17 0.65 -1.39
N LEU A 15 6.59 -0.48 -1.80
CA LEU A 15 6.52 -1.72 -1.03
C LEU A 15 7.87 -2.15 -0.44
N SER A 16 8.94 -2.08 -1.24
CA SER A 16 10.31 -2.43 -0.84
C SER A 16 10.80 -1.67 0.42
N THR A 17 10.33 -0.44 0.61
CA THR A 17 10.70 0.42 1.76
C THR A 17 9.91 0.06 3.02
N PHE A 18 8.72 -0.53 2.85
CA PHE A 18 7.82 -0.89 3.95
C PHE A 18 7.86 -2.38 4.31
N LEU A 19 8.72 -3.18 3.65
CA LEU A 19 8.85 -4.60 3.96
C LEU A 19 9.21 -4.80 5.45
N PRO A 20 8.42 -5.60 6.20
CA PRO A 20 8.72 -5.86 7.59
C PRO A 20 10.04 -6.63 7.70
N LYS A 21 10.83 -6.30 8.73
CA LYS A 21 12.07 -7.02 9.05
C LYS A 21 11.81 -8.40 9.66
N ASP A 22 10.59 -8.63 10.13
CA ASP A 22 10.15 -9.88 10.71
C ASP A 22 9.68 -10.83 9.58
N ASP A 23 10.39 -11.94 9.41
CA ASP A 23 10.07 -12.95 8.41
C ASP A 23 8.75 -13.70 8.67
N SER A 24 8.24 -13.64 9.91
CA SER A 24 6.95 -14.23 10.28
C SER A 24 5.76 -13.36 9.89
N ALA A 25 5.98 -12.11 9.48
CA ALA A 25 4.92 -11.21 9.08
C ALA A 25 4.21 -11.73 7.82
N THR A 26 2.91 -11.93 7.92
CA THR A 26 2.03 -12.35 6.81
C THR A 26 1.23 -11.22 6.21
N GLU A 27 1.14 -10.08 6.91
CA GLU A 27 0.35 -8.93 6.51
C GLU A 27 1.19 -7.65 6.62
N LEU A 28 1.00 -6.75 5.67
CA LEU A 28 1.64 -5.44 5.63
C LEU A 28 0.60 -4.40 5.25
N THR A 29 0.65 -3.24 5.91
CA THR A 29 -0.23 -2.12 5.61
C THR A 29 0.54 -0.83 5.77
N PHE A 30 0.41 0.07 4.80
CA PHE A 30 1.02 1.39 4.88
C PHE A 30 0.15 2.44 4.18
N ASN A 31 0.43 3.71 4.47
CA ASN A 31 -0.25 4.84 3.87
C ASN A 31 0.73 5.60 2.98
N PHE A 32 0.24 6.12 1.86
CA PHE A 32 0.99 7.08 1.05
C PHE A 32 0.08 8.23 0.61
N THR A 33 0.70 9.39 0.43
CA THR A 33 0.01 10.61 0.02
C THR A 33 0.49 11.02 -1.36
N VAL A 34 -0.45 11.17 -2.29
CA VAL A 34 -0.22 11.73 -3.62
C VAL A 34 -0.69 13.18 -3.61
N PRO A 35 0.18 14.14 -3.94
CA PRO A 35 -0.21 15.53 -4.13
C PRO A 35 -1.35 15.66 -5.17
N PRO A 36 -2.30 16.62 -4.99
CA PRO A 36 -2.28 17.69 -3.99
C PRO A 36 -2.91 17.34 -2.64
N ASN A 37 -3.68 16.25 -2.46
CA ASN A 37 -4.32 15.87 -1.18
C ASN A 37 -5.00 14.47 -1.24
N HIS A 38 -4.38 13.49 -1.87
CA HIS A 38 -4.94 12.14 -1.95
C HIS A 38 -4.12 11.16 -1.13
N THR A 39 -4.61 10.82 0.06
CA THR A 39 -4.00 9.79 0.90
C THR A 39 -4.71 8.47 0.69
N TYR A 40 -3.93 7.41 0.50
CA TYR A 40 -4.41 6.06 0.34
C TYR A 40 -3.77 5.16 1.38
N LYS A 41 -4.56 4.26 1.94
CA LYS A 41 -4.10 3.13 2.74
C LYS A 41 -4.12 1.89 1.85
N VAL A 42 -3.06 1.10 1.90
CA VAL A 42 -2.93 -0.12 1.09
C VAL A 42 -2.59 -1.31 1.96
N TRP A 43 -3.08 -2.48 1.56
CA TRP A 43 -2.89 -3.74 2.25
C TRP A 43 -2.21 -4.74 1.33
N TYR A 44 -1.24 -5.44 1.89
CA TYR A 44 -0.50 -6.51 1.26
C TYR A 44 -0.53 -7.75 2.14
N GLU A 45 -0.56 -8.91 1.49
CA GLU A 45 -0.49 -10.22 2.13
C GLU A 45 0.71 -10.99 1.57
N LYS A 46 1.49 -11.62 2.43
CA LYS A 46 2.61 -12.49 2.04
C LYS A 46 2.06 -13.83 1.58
N ARG A 47 2.14 -14.10 0.28
CA ARG A 47 1.80 -15.40 -0.31
C ARG A 47 3.08 -16.11 -0.68
N HIS A 48 3.38 -17.19 0.06
CA HIS A 48 4.65 -17.90 0.00
C HIS A 48 5.83 -16.96 0.32
N THR A 49 6.50 -16.44 -0.70
CA THR A 49 7.64 -15.53 -0.60
C THR A 49 7.38 -14.15 -1.19
N ALA A 50 6.21 -13.95 -1.81
CA ALA A 50 5.86 -12.72 -2.51
C ALA A 50 4.74 -11.95 -1.79
N TRP A 51 4.92 -10.66 -1.64
CA TRP A 51 3.90 -9.76 -1.14
C TRP A 51 2.92 -9.42 -2.27
N THR A 52 1.65 -9.73 -2.06
CA THR A 52 0.58 -9.51 -3.03
C THR A 52 -0.30 -8.36 -2.57
N PHE A 53 -0.55 -7.40 -3.46
CA PHE A 53 -1.50 -6.32 -3.20
C PHE A 53 -2.91 -6.89 -3.05
N THR A 54 -3.56 -6.58 -1.93
CA THR A 54 -4.89 -7.11 -1.61
C THR A 54 -5.96 -6.08 -1.89
N LYS A 55 -5.81 -4.88 -1.34
CA LYS A 55 -6.80 -3.79 -1.47
C LYS A 55 -6.19 -2.44 -1.16
N PHE A 56 -6.94 -1.39 -1.49
CA PHE A 56 -6.66 -0.03 -1.07
C PHE A 56 -7.94 0.66 -0.60
N GLU A 57 -7.76 1.73 0.16
CA GLU A 57 -8.83 2.59 0.64
C GLU A 57 -8.36 4.03 0.58
N LYS A 58 -9.23 4.92 0.11
CA LYS A 58 -8.96 6.34 0.11
C LYS A 58 -9.19 6.89 1.52
N VAL A 59 -8.13 7.37 2.15
CA VAL A 59 -8.21 8.02 3.45
C VAL A 59 -8.69 9.45 3.24
N GLN A 60 -9.91 9.73 3.70
CA GLN A 60 -10.38 11.11 3.82
C GLN A 60 -9.79 11.70 5.08
N ILE A 61 -8.75 12.53 4.92
CA ILE A 61 -8.28 13.39 6.01
C ILE A 61 -9.38 14.46 6.17
N GLN A 62 -10.27 14.27 7.14
CA GLN A 62 -11.20 15.33 7.52
C GLN A 62 -10.37 16.50 8.06
N LYS A 63 -10.59 17.67 7.45
CA LYS A 63 -9.91 18.93 7.76
C LYS A 63 -10.51 19.56 9.01
#